data_AF-A0A011MJB3-F1
#
_entry.id   AF-A0A011MJB3-F1
#
_cell.length_a   1.000
_cell.length_b   1.000
_cell.length_c   1.000
_cell.angle_alpha   90.00
_cell.angle_beta   90.00
_cell.angle_gamma   90.00
#
_symmetry.space_group_name_H-M   'P 1'
#
loop_
_entity.id
_entity.type
_entity.pdbx_description
1 polymer ?
#
loop_
_entity_poly.entity_id
_entity_poly.type
_entity_poly.pdbx_seq_one_letter_code
_entity_poly.pdbx_strand_id
1 'polypeptide(L)'
;MSPAPFMIVIGIVRLQAFVVWTRRRTEAGRTPLLALEVVSSPSERAAVYAMFAVVALEGALNFSVPLYIQIIQGRTPIETAIAMMPFNLTVFFTAMLIIKLYDKLAPQQIGRWGFVLCTIALLWLAWVVRNEWSAPVVMIELIVFGIGQGSLVTLLFNVLVTASPKELAGDVGSLRGTTNNLAAAVGTAFSGALLVGLLSAFILASLGQHPELKAELQSQVDLDNNITFVSNERLLTALERTNVSPEHIREAVRINEEGRLRALKIGLLVMAALSLLAIFPASRLPNYRPGEIPANLIEVARLIAEGFASGFDGAVVVQGTDTIEESAFLLDLLVDSDKPVVVTGAMRGADAPGAEGPANLLSAAIVAASPQSRGLGTLVVLNYDIHAARFVQKSHTALPSAFLSPLVGPIGTLIERQPRFHAQVKRNPTLSTAEGSPAPVALVKVAMGDDGRLLGSLPGLGYPGVVLEGMGAGHVPAEVAPLVGDLAVKIPVVLASRAMTGHVFTQTYGYPGAEIDLIKRGVVPSGYLSGLKARLLLGLVLRSARGAASIPEAFAPYR
;
A
#
# COMPACT_ATOMS: atom_id res chain seq x y z
N MET A 1 -30.06 -38.52 -0.35
CA MET A 1 -28.78 -37.85 -0.01
C MET A 1 -28.81 -36.45 -0.59
N SER A 2 -28.35 -35.44 0.16
CA SER A 2 -28.28 -34.06 -0.35
C SER A 2 -27.37 -33.98 -1.60
N PRO A 3 -27.74 -33.25 -2.66
CA PRO A 3 -26.86 -33.04 -3.82
C PRO A 3 -25.67 -32.12 -3.49
N ALA A 4 -25.67 -31.44 -2.34
CA ALA A 4 -24.69 -30.42 -2.00
C ALA A 4 -23.23 -30.92 -1.98
N PRO A 5 -22.87 -32.07 -1.35
CA PRO A 5 -21.49 -32.56 -1.36
C PRO A 5 -20.99 -32.86 -2.78
N PHE A 6 -21.85 -33.40 -3.64
CA PHE A 6 -21.53 -33.69 -5.03
C PHE A 6 -21.30 -32.39 -5.84
N MET A 7 -22.14 -31.39 -5.65
CA MET A 7 -21.99 -30.08 -6.27
C MET A 7 -20.72 -29.35 -5.81
N ILE A 8 -20.34 -29.49 -4.53
CA ILE A 8 -19.08 -28.95 -4.00
C ILE A 8 -17.89 -29.60 -4.71
N VAL A 9 -17.87 -30.93 -4.82
CA VAL A 9 -16.80 -31.66 -5.52
C VAL A 9 -16.71 -31.23 -6.99
N ILE A 10 -17.85 -31.13 -7.70
CA ILE A 10 -17.88 -30.63 -9.08
C ILE A 10 -17.32 -29.20 -9.16
N GLY A 11 -17.69 -28.33 -8.23
CA GLY A 11 -17.18 -26.96 -8.15
C GLY A 11 -15.67 -26.90 -7.99
N ILE A 12 -15.12 -27.70 -7.07
CA ILE A 12 -13.67 -27.81 -6.84
C ILE A 12 -12.95 -28.32 -8.09
N VAL A 13 -13.48 -29.37 -8.73
CA VAL A 13 -12.89 -29.93 -9.96
C VAL A 13 -12.91 -28.90 -11.10
N ARG A 14 -14.01 -28.17 -11.29
CA ARG A 14 -14.10 -27.12 -12.31
C ARG A 14 -13.17 -25.95 -12.03
N LEU A 15 -13.03 -25.55 -10.77
CA LEU A 15 -12.09 -24.50 -10.36
C LEU A 15 -10.64 -24.93 -10.62
N GLN A 16 -10.27 -26.16 -10.30
CA GLN A 16 -8.95 -26.69 -10.62
C GLN A 16 -8.71 -26.77 -12.13
N ALA A 17 -9.69 -27.26 -12.89
CA ALA A 17 -9.60 -27.29 -14.35
C ALA A 17 -9.40 -25.89 -14.93
N PHE A 18 -10.11 -24.88 -14.40
CA PHE A 18 -9.92 -23.47 -14.76
C PHE A 18 -8.50 -22.99 -14.45
N VAL A 19 -7.97 -23.23 -13.24
CA VAL A 19 -6.60 -22.81 -12.87
C VAL A 19 -5.55 -23.47 -13.77
N VAL A 20 -5.67 -24.78 -14.02
CA VAL A 20 -4.76 -25.52 -14.91
C VAL A 20 -4.84 -24.98 -16.34
N TRP A 21 -6.05 -24.73 -16.84
CA TRP A 21 -6.25 -24.15 -18.17
C TRP A 21 -5.66 -22.75 -18.29
N THR A 22 -5.85 -21.91 -17.27
CA THR A 22 -5.31 -20.55 -17.21
C THR A 22 -3.78 -20.56 -17.21
N ARG A 23 -3.13 -21.44 -16.41
CA ARG A 23 -1.66 -21.60 -16.44
C ARG A 23 -1.16 -22.00 -17.83
N ARG A 24 -1.77 -23.00 -18.44
CA ARG A 24 -1.42 -23.45 -19.81
C ARG A 24 -1.58 -22.36 -20.85
N ARG A 25 -2.61 -21.50 -20.71
CA ARG A 25 -2.85 -20.34 -21.58
C ARG A 25 -1.73 -19.31 -21.45
N THR A 26 -1.34 -18.97 -20.22
CA THR A 26 -0.26 -18.02 -19.92
C THR A 26 1.09 -18.54 -20.42
N GLU A 27 1.41 -19.82 -20.16
CA GLU A 27 2.64 -20.47 -20.66
C GLU A 27 2.73 -20.47 -22.19
N ALA A 28 1.59 -20.54 -22.89
CA ALA A 28 1.51 -20.44 -24.34
C ALA A 28 1.54 -18.99 -24.88
N GLY A 29 1.81 -17.98 -24.03
CA GLY A 29 1.87 -16.57 -24.41
C GLY A 29 0.52 -15.95 -24.81
N ARG A 30 -0.60 -16.57 -24.43
CA ARG A 30 -1.95 -16.10 -24.76
C ARG A 30 -2.57 -15.39 -23.55
N THR A 31 -3.38 -14.35 -23.80
CA THR A 31 -4.09 -13.63 -22.74
C THR A 31 -5.03 -14.56 -21.97
N PRO A 32 -4.86 -14.71 -20.64
CA PRO A 32 -5.77 -15.47 -19.79
C PRO A 32 -7.05 -14.67 -19.49
N LEU A 33 -8.08 -15.33 -18.95
CA LEU A 33 -9.31 -14.67 -18.48
C LEU A 33 -9.11 -13.94 -17.14
N LEU A 34 -8.18 -14.44 -16.33
CA LEU A 34 -7.74 -13.84 -15.07
C LEU A 34 -6.24 -14.08 -14.96
N ALA A 35 -5.44 -13.02 -14.82
CA ALA A 35 -4.02 -13.16 -14.56
C ALA A 35 -3.80 -13.80 -13.18
N LEU A 36 -3.14 -14.97 -13.09
CA LEU A 36 -2.89 -15.63 -11.80
C LEU A 36 -1.83 -14.91 -10.95
N GLU A 37 -1.14 -13.93 -11.54
CA GLU A 37 -0.13 -13.09 -10.89
C GLU A 37 -0.72 -12.26 -9.75
N VAL A 38 -2.01 -11.88 -9.82
CA VAL A 38 -2.71 -11.08 -8.78
C VAL A 38 -2.95 -11.81 -7.45
N VAL A 39 -2.61 -13.10 -7.37
CA VAL A 39 -2.64 -13.91 -6.13
C VAL A 39 -1.33 -14.66 -5.89
N SER A 40 -0.25 -14.19 -6.50
CA SER A 40 1.06 -14.84 -6.44
C SER A 40 1.75 -14.58 -5.10
N SER A 41 1.61 -13.36 -4.56
CA SER A 41 2.28 -12.97 -3.32
C SER A 41 1.55 -13.50 -2.08
N PRO A 42 2.28 -13.76 -0.97
CA PRO A 42 1.66 -14.15 0.29
C PRO A 42 0.65 -13.12 0.84
N SER A 43 0.87 -11.82 0.62
CA SER A 43 -0.03 -10.75 1.09
C SER A 43 -1.32 -10.68 0.28
N GLU A 44 -1.26 -10.87 -1.05
CA GLU A 44 -2.46 -10.93 -1.90
C GLU A 44 -3.33 -12.12 -1.50
N ARG A 45 -2.74 -13.31 -1.32
CA ARG A 45 -3.50 -14.49 -0.84
C ARG A 45 -4.13 -14.25 0.52
N ALA A 46 -3.40 -13.65 1.44
CA ALA A 46 -3.91 -13.29 2.75
C ALA A 46 -5.10 -12.33 2.67
N ALA A 47 -5.03 -11.32 1.78
CA ALA A 47 -6.12 -10.39 1.54
C ALA A 47 -7.35 -11.07 0.94
N VAL A 48 -7.18 -11.99 -0.02
CA VAL A 48 -8.29 -12.79 -0.58
C VAL A 48 -8.95 -13.66 0.49
N TYR A 49 -8.18 -14.37 1.32
CA TYR A 49 -8.74 -15.22 2.38
C TYR A 49 -9.48 -14.42 3.44
N ALA A 50 -8.91 -13.29 3.87
CA ALA A 50 -9.58 -12.38 4.80
C ALA A 50 -10.86 -11.80 4.17
N MET A 51 -10.83 -11.44 2.87
CA MET A 51 -11.99 -10.88 2.18
C MET A 51 -13.11 -11.91 2.06
N PHE A 52 -12.74 -13.15 1.72
CA PHE A 52 -13.69 -14.26 1.72
C PHE A 52 -14.34 -14.44 3.09
N ALA A 53 -13.57 -14.42 4.17
CA ALA A 53 -14.09 -14.61 5.52
C ALA A 53 -15.07 -13.49 5.92
N VAL A 54 -14.70 -12.21 5.74
CA VAL A 54 -15.57 -11.10 6.16
C VAL A 54 -16.86 -11.02 5.34
N VAL A 55 -16.80 -11.28 4.03
CA VAL A 55 -17.99 -11.26 3.17
C VAL A 55 -18.89 -12.48 3.40
N ALA A 56 -18.31 -13.64 3.72
CA ALA A 56 -19.09 -14.81 4.15
C ALA A 56 -19.81 -14.56 5.48
N LEU A 57 -19.14 -13.91 6.45
CA LEU A 57 -19.77 -13.50 7.71
C LEU A 57 -20.90 -12.50 7.49
N GLU A 58 -20.72 -11.52 6.60
CA GLU A 58 -21.77 -10.60 6.19
C GLU A 58 -22.98 -11.33 5.60
N GLY A 59 -22.77 -12.24 4.63
CA GLY A 59 -23.83 -13.03 4.03
C GLY A 59 -24.57 -13.93 5.03
N ALA A 60 -23.85 -14.49 6.00
CA ALA A 60 -24.41 -15.31 7.06
C ALA A 60 -25.24 -14.49 8.06
N LEU A 61 -24.77 -13.29 8.43
CA LEU A 61 -25.49 -12.39 9.34
C LEU A 61 -26.75 -11.81 8.68
N ASN A 62 -26.64 -11.37 7.41
CA ASN A 62 -27.76 -10.88 6.60
C ASN A 62 -28.82 -11.96 6.33
N PHE A 63 -28.49 -13.23 6.52
CA PHE A 63 -29.47 -14.32 6.51
C PHE A 63 -30.04 -14.56 7.92
N SER A 64 -29.17 -14.75 8.92
CA SER A 64 -29.55 -15.14 10.28
C SER A 64 -30.44 -14.13 10.99
N VAL A 65 -30.07 -12.84 10.92
CA VAL A 65 -30.75 -11.80 11.68
C VAL A 65 -32.15 -11.53 11.12
N PRO A 66 -32.36 -11.33 9.80
CA PRO A 66 -33.70 -11.21 9.25
C PRO A 66 -34.56 -12.45 9.48
N LEU A 67 -33.99 -13.65 9.34
CA LEU A 67 -34.69 -14.90 9.65
C LEU A 67 -35.23 -14.88 11.09
N TYR A 68 -34.42 -14.42 12.04
CA TYR A 68 -34.83 -14.32 13.43
C TYR A 68 -35.93 -13.28 13.64
N ILE A 69 -35.73 -12.05 13.16
CA ILE A 69 -36.68 -10.96 13.35
C ILE A 69 -38.04 -11.32 12.75
N GLN A 70 -38.07 -11.91 11.55
CA GLN A 70 -39.33 -12.23 10.88
C GLN A 70 -39.98 -13.51 11.40
N ILE A 71 -39.21 -14.59 11.54
CA ILE A 71 -39.77 -15.91 11.86
C ILE A 71 -39.95 -16.10 13.37
N ILE A 72 -39.03 -15.59 14.19
CA ILE A 72 -39.09 -15.77 15.65
C ILE A 72 -39.93 -14.68 16.31
N GLN A 73 -39.80 -13.43 15.88
CA GLN A 73 -40.57 -12.32 16.49
C GLN A 73 -41.85 -11.96 15.76
N GLY A 74 -42.12 -12.58 14.60
CA GLY A 74 -43.30 -12.27 13.81
C GLY A 74 -43.30 -10.86 13.22
N ARG A 75 -42.12 -10.22 13.09
CA ARG A 75 -42.00 -8.87 12.53
C ARG A 75 -42.13 -8.90 11.02
N THR A 76 -42.60 -7.80 10.46
CA THR A 76 -42.73 -7.62 9.02
C THR A 76 -41.36 -7.41 8.34
N PRO A 77 -41.27 -7.61 7.02
CA PRO A 77 -40.06 -7.31 6.26
C PRO A 77 -39.62 -5.84 6.37
N ILE A 78 -40.58 -4.91 6.43
CA ILE A 78 -40.27 -3.48 6.55
C ILE A 78 -39.66 -3.12 7.92
N GLU A 79 -40.20 -3.68 9.02
CA GLU A 79 -39.63 -3.52 10.36
C GLU A 79 -38.22 -4.13 10.44
N THR A 80 -38.01 -5.26 9.77
CA THR A 80 -36.69 -5.91 9.68
C THR A 80 -35.68 -5.02 8.96
N ALA A 81 -36.08 -4.40 7.85
CA ALA A 81 -35.22 -3.48 7.11
C ALA A 81 -34.83 -2.26 7.96
N ILE A 82 -35.78 -1.70 8.72
CA ILE A 82 -35.52 -0.61 9.66
C ILE A 82 -34.55 -1.06 10.76
N ALA A 83 -34.73 -2.25 11.32
CA ALA A 83 -33.85 -2.80 12.35
C ALA A 83 -32.42 -3.07 11.84
N MET A 84 -32.25 -3.38 10.55
CA MET A 84 -30.95 -3.59 9.91
C MET A 84 -30.27 -2.31 9.42
N MET A 85 -30.99 -1.19 9.41
CA MET A 85 -30.46 0.09 8.92
C MET A 85 -29.20 0.57 9.67
N PRO A 86 -29.11 0.51 11.02
CA PRO A 86 -27.91 0.91 11.74
C PRO A 86 -26.66 0.13 11.33
N PHE A 87 -26.79 -1.18 11.12
CA PHE A 87 -25.71 -2.02 10.60
C PHE A 87 -25.24 -1.52 9.23
N ASN A 88 -26.16 -1.41 8.26
CA ASN A 88 -25.83 -0.99 6.89
C ASN A 88 -25.22 0.41 6.82
N LEU A 89 -25.76 1.37 7.58
CA LEU A 89 -25.21 2.73 7.66
C LEU A 89 -23.81 2.74 8.26
N THR A 90 -23.59 1.95 9.32
CA THR A 90 -22.28 1.89 9.97
C THR A 90 -21.23 1.29 9.06
N VAL A 91 -21.57 0.22 8.32
CA VAL A 91 -20.70 -0.34 7.27
C VAL A 91 -20.33 0.74 6.25
N PHE A 92 -21.32 1.47 5.73
CA PHE A 92 -21.11 2.53 4.74
C PHE A 92 -20.18 3.64 5.25
N PHE A 93 -20.48 4.21 6.42
CA PHE A 93 -19.68 5.30 6.98
C PHE A 93 -18.27 4.85 7.40
N THR A 94 -18.14 3.66 7.98
CA THR A 94 -16.83 3.13 8.37
C THR A 94 -15.97 2.85 7.15
N ALA A 95 -16.54 2.27 6.09
CA ALA A 95 -15.86 2.05 4.83
C ALA A 95 -15.30 3.35 4.21
N MET A 96 -15.97 4.48 4.42
CA MET A 96 -15.51 5.81 3.97
C MET A 96 -14.43 6.41 4.90
N LEU A 97 -14.59 6.24 6.21
CA LEU A 97 -13.73 6.91 7.21
C LEU A 97 -12.45 6.14 7.54
N ILE A 98 -12.39 4.83 7.27
CA ILE A 98 -11.25 3.99 7.63
C ILE A 98 -9.94 4.42 6.95
N ILE A 99 -10.03 5.09 5.80
CA ILE A 99 -8.88 5.63 5.06
C ILE A 99 -8.06 6.59 5.94
N LYS A 100 -8.71 7.35 6.84
CA LYS A 100 -8.03 8.25 7.79
C LYS A 100 -7.15 7.54 8.82
N LEU A 101 -7.31 6.22 8.98
CA LEU A 101 -6.50 5.42 9.90
C LEU A 101 -5.29 4.80 9.21
N TYR A 102 -5.20 4.83 7.87
CA TYR A 102 -4.08 4.24 7.12
C TYR A 102 -2.75 4.93 7.39
N ASP A 103 -2.78 6.22 7.72
CA ASP A 103 -1.56 6.97 8.08
C ASP A 103 -1.06 6.63 9.50
N LYS A 104 -1.92 6.02 10.34
CA LYS A 104 -1.63 5.76 11.77
C LYS A 104 -1.41 4.29 12.08
N LEU A 105 -2.07 3.40 11.35
CA LEU A 105 -2.08 1.95 11.60
C LEU A 105 -1.73 1.21 10.32
N ALA A 106 -0.87 0.19 10.44
CA ALA A 106 -0.55 -0.67 9.32
C ALA A 106 -1.79 -1.47 8.88
N PRO A 107 -1.91 -1.86 7.59
CA PRO A 107 -3.00 -2.71 7.10
C PRO A 107 -3.20 -3.97 7.95
N GLN A 108 -2.11 -4.60 8.37
CA GLN A 108 -2.14 -5.73 9.30
C GLN A 108 -2.86 -5.42 10.62
N GLN A 109 -2.62 -4.26 11.22
CA GLN A 109 -3.24 -3.86 12.49
C GLN A 109 -4.73 -3.61 12.31
N ILE A 110 -5.12 -2.88 11.26
CA ILE A 110 -6.53 -2.59 10.95
C ILE A 110 -7.28 -3.89 10.68
N GLY A 111 -6.69 -4.82 9.93
CA GLY A 111 -7.29 -6.12 9.65
C GLY A 111 -7.52 -6.95 10.93
N ARG A 112 -6.52 -7.00 11.81
CA ARG A 112 -6.65 -7.72 13.10
C ARG A 112 -7.73 -7.11 13.97
N TRP A 113 -7.73 -5.79 14.16
CA TRP A 113 -8.73 -5.11 14.97
C TRP A 113 -10.13 -5.22 14.38
N GLY A 114 -10.28 -5.16 13.06
CA GLY A 114 -11.56 -5.37 12.38
C GLY A 114 -12.18 -6.72 12.70
N PHE A 115 -11.40 -7.82 12.60
CA PHE A 115 -11.89 -9.16 12.94
C PHE A 115 -12.12 -9.35 14.45
N VAL A 116 -11.31 -8.72 15.31
CA VAL A 116 -11.56 -8.70 16.77
C VAL A 116 -12.91 -8.04 17.07
N LEU A 117 -13.21 -6.89 16.47
CA LEU A 117 -14.50 -6.22 16.64
C LEU A 117 -15.66 -7.08 16.15
N CYS A 118 -15.56 -7.71 14.98
CA CYS A 118 -16.56 -8.64 14.49
C CYS A 118 -16.77 -9.82 15.44
N THR A 119 -15.68 -10.40 15.97
CA THR A 119 -15.74 -11.52 16.92
C THR A 119 -16.44 -11.11 18.21
N ILE A 120 -16.06 -9.98 18.80
CA ILE A 120 -16.67 -9.44 20.03
C ILE A 120 -18.16 -9.17 19.80
N ALA A 121 -18.52 -8.53 18.68
CA ALA A 121 -19.92 -8.23 18.37
C ALA A 121 -20.76 -9.51 18.22
N LEU A 122 -20.24 -10.56 17.56
CA LEU A 122 -20.96 -11.82 17.39
C LEU A 122 -21.10 -12.60 18.72
N LEU A 123 -20.07 -12.62 19.56
CA LEU A 123 -20.16 -13.21 20.91
C LEU A 123 -21.17 -12.48 21.78
N TRP A 124 -21.17 -11.14 21.70
CA TRP A 124 -22.08 -10.31 22.47
C TRP A 124 -23.52 -10.50 22.01
N LEU A 125 -23.76 -10.50 20.69
CA LEU A 125 -25.05 -10.82 20.09
C LEU A 125 -25.53 -12.22 20.50
N ALA A 126 -24.68 -13.24 20.47
CA ALA A 126 -25.04 -14.58 20.93
C ALA A 126 -25.50 -14.62 22.40
N TRP A 127 -24.95 -13.75 23.24
CA TRP A 127 -25.30 -13.66 24.65
C TRP A 127 -26.59 -12.86 24.89
N VAL A 128 -26.73 -11.69 24.26
CA VAL A 128 -27.86 -10.76 24.47
C VAL A 128 -29.14 -11.22 23.79
N VAL A 129 -29.05 -11.95 22.68
CA VAL A 129 -30.22 -12.36 21.92
C VAL A 129 -31.23 -13.12 22.79
N ARG A 130 -32.42 -12.54 22.87
CA ARG A 130 -33.62 -12.99 23.59
C ARG A 130 -34.83 -12.80 22.69
N ASN A 131 -35.99 -13.30 23.10
CA ASN A 131 -37.22 -13.25 22.30
C ASN A 131 -37.71 -11.81 21.96
N GLU A 132 -37.04 -10.76 22.47
CA GLU A 132 -37.25 -9.35 22.17
C GLU A 132 -35.96 -8.72 21.57
N TRP A 133 -35.99 -8.31 20.29
CA TRP A 133 -34.82 -7.80 19.55
C TRP A 133 -34.83 -6.27 19.47
N SER A 134 -35.92 -5.64 19.88
CA SER A 134 -36.06 -4.17 19.99
C SER A 134 -35.26 -3.57 21.15
N ALA A 135 -34.37 -4.35 21.78
CA ALA A 135 -33.47 -3.84 22.80
C ALA A 135 -32.40 -2.94 22.15
N PRO A 136 -32.20 -1.70 22.62
CA PRO A 136 -31.14 -0.80 22.14
C PRO A 136 -29.75 -1.45 22.10
N VAL A 137 -29.51 -2.44 22.96
CA VAL A 137 -28.26 -3.22 23.03
C VAL A 137 -27.96 -3.95 21.71
N VAL A 138 -28.97 -4.53 21.06
CA VAL A 138 -28.77 -5.27 19.80
C VAL A 138 -28.40 -4.34 18.65
N MET A 139 -28.95 -3.12 18.63
CA MET A 139 -28.55 -2.09 17.67
C MET A 139 -27.07 -1.71 17.85
N ILE A 140 -26.60 -1.58 19.09
CA ILE A 140 -25.19 -1.28 19.40
C ILE A 140 -24.29 -2.41 18.88
N GLU A 141 -24.65 -3.67 19.09
CA GLU A 141 -23.88 -4.82 18.63
C GLU A 141 -23.76 -4.87 17.11
N LEU A 142 -24.87 -4.59 16.41
CA LEU A 142 -24.92 -4.48 14.95
C LEU A 142 -24.07 -3.32 14.43
N ILE A 143 -24.01 -2.20 15.15
CA ILE A 143 -23.08 -1.10 14.87
C ILE A 143 -21.64 -1.57 15.04
N VAL A 144 -21.28 -2.22 16.15
CA VAL A 144 -19.90 -2.71 16.40
C VAL A 144 -19.47 -3.70 15.32
N PHE A 145 -20.35 -4.63 14.94
CA PHE A 145 -20.10 -5.54 13.82
C PHE A 145 -19.92 -4.78 12.50
N GLY A 146 -20.76 -3.77 12.24
CA GLY A 146 -20.67 -2.90 11.07
C GLY A 146 -19.37 -2.10 10.98
N ILE A 147 -18.80 -1.67 12.12
CA ILE A 147 -17.48 -1.00 12.16
C ILE A 147 -16.40 -2.00 11.72
N GLY A 148 -16.40 -3.21 12.30
CA GLY A 148 -15.43 -4.25 11.93
C GLY A 148 -15.53 -4.61 10.44
N GLN A 149 -16.75 -4.88 9.96
CA GLN A 149 -17.01 -5.27 8.57
C GLN A 149 -16.64 -4.16 7.59
N GLY A 150 -17.09 -2.91 7.83
CA GLY A 150 -16.84 -1.78 6.94
C GLY A 150 -15.36 -1.44 6.85
N SER A 151 -14.63 -1.57 7.97
CA SER A 151 -13.17 -1.40 7.98
C SER A 151 -12.47 -2.44 7.11
N LEU A 152 -12.87 -3.71 7.25
CA LEU A 152 -12.25 -4.84 6.56
C LEU A 152 -12.50 -4.83 5.05
N VAL A 153 -13.73 -4.56 4.60
CA VAL A 153 -14.06 -4.59 3.16
C VAL A 153 -13.27 -3.55 2.39
N THR A 154 -13.17 -2.31 2.89
CA THR A 154 -12.37 -1.27 2.25
C THR A 154 -10.88 -1.58 2.32
N LEU A 155 -10.40 -2.02 3.47
CA LEU A 155 -8.98 -2.36 3.68
C LEU A 155 -8.49 -3.42 2.71
N LEU A 156 -9.20 -4.54 2.64
CA LEU A 156 -8.75 -5.72 1.91
C LEU A 156 -8.73 -5.45 0.40
N PHE A 157 -9.69 -4.68 -0.10
CA PHE A 157 -9.66 -4.22 -1.49
C PHE A 157 -8.47 -3.30 -1.76
N ASN A 158 -8.22 -2.32 -0.88
CA ASN A 158 -7.09 -1.41 -1.06
C ASN A 158 -5.74 -2.16 -1.04
N VAL A 159 -5.59 -3.16 -0.18
CA VAL A 159 -4.38 -4.01 -0.15
C VAL A 159 -4.22 -4.76 -1.48
N LEU A 160 -5.29 -5.32 -2.05
CA LEU A 160 -5.21 -6.01 -3.35
C LEU A 160 -4.83 -5.05 -4.48
N VAL A 161 -5.42 -3.84 -4.51
CA VAL A 161 -5.12 -2.84 -5.55
C VAL A 161 -3.70 -2.30 -5.44
N THR A 162 -3.17 -2.16 -4.22
CA THR A 162 -1.83 -1.60 -3.99
C THR A 162 -0.71 -2.63 -4.09
N ALA A 163 -1.00 -3.92 -3.88
CA ALA A 163 -0.01 -4.99 -3.98
C ALA A 163 0.23 -5.46 -5.42
N SER A 164 -0.75 -5.30 -6.31
CA SER A 164 -0.64 -5.75 -7.71
C SER A 164 -0.18 -4.63 -8.65
N PRO A 165 0.52 -4.97 -9.76
CA PRO A 165 0.88 -4.02 -10.82
C PRO A 165 -0.34 -3.25 -11.36
N LYS A 166 -0.14 -1.98 -11.75
CA LYS A 166 -1.22 -1.10 -12.22
C LYS A 166 -1.90 -1.61 -13.48
N GLU A 167 -1.17 -2.36 -14.29
CA GLU A 167 -1.62 -2.99 -15.54
C GLU A 167 -2.67 -4.09 -15.26
N LEU A 168 -2.65 -4.69 -14.07
CA LEU A 168 -3.56 -5.75 -13.64
C LEU A 168 -4.71 -5.24 -12.77
N ALA A 169 -4.92 -3.91 -12.69
CA ALA A 169 -5.98 -3.32 -11.88
C ALA A 169 -7.39 -3.84 -12.25
N GLY A 170 -7.62 -4.14 -13.53
CA GLY A 170 -8.85 -4.78 -14.01
C GLY A 170 -9.03 -6.20 -13.47
N ASP A 171 -7.96 -6.99 -13.45
CA ASP A 171 -7.96 -8.36 -12.92
C ASP A 171 -8.21 -8.37 -11.41
N VAL A 172 -7.59 -7.45 -10.66
CA VAL A 172 -7.84 -7.28 -9.21
C VAL A 172 -9.32 -7.00 -8.93
N GLY A 173 -9.95 -6.14 -9.74
CA GLY A 173 -11.38 -5.87 -9.65
C GLY A 173 -12.24 -7.12 -9.88
N SER A 174 -11.90 -7.92 -10.90
CA SER A 174 -12.60 -9.15 -11.23
C SER A 174 -12.46 -10.23 -10.15
N LEU A 175 -11.26 -10.35 -9.56
CA LEU A 175 -10.97 -11.24 -8.44
C LEU A 175 -11.79 -10.85 -7.21
N ARG A 176 -11.86 -9.55 -6.89
CA ARG A 176 -12.71 -9.05 -5.82
C ARG A 176 -14.17 -9.41 -6.05
N GLY A 177 -14.70 -9.10 -7.24
CA GLY A 177 -16.10 -9.38 -7.56
C GLY A 177 -16.44 -10.86 -7.41
N THR A 178 -15.57 -11.73 -7.93
CA THR A 178 -15.74 -13.20 -7.84
C THR A 178 -15.67 -13.68 -6.39
N THR A 179 -14.67 -13.21 -5.63
CA THR A 179 -14.51 -13.57 -4.21
C THR A 179 -15.71 -13.14 -3.39
N ASN A 180 -16.20 -11.91 -3.60
CA ASN A 180 -17.34 -11.38 -2.86
C ASN A 180 -18.63 -12.17 -3.12
N ASN A 181 -18.95 -12.43 -4.39
CA ASN A 181 -20.16 -13.17 -4.75
C ASN A 181 -20.13 -14.61 -4.24
N LEU A 182 -18.98 -15.29 -4.37
CA LEU A 182 -18.81 -16.65 -3.87
C LEU A 182 -18.89 -16.69 -2.34
N ALA A 183 -18.20 -15.78 -1.66
CA ALA A 183 -18.18 -15.71 -0.20
C ALA A 183 -19.57 -15.44 0.38
N ALA A 184 -20.30 -14.47 -0.17
CA ALA A 184 -21.64 -14.13 0.28
C ALA A 184 -22.60 -15.33 0.13
N ALA A 185 -22.58 -15.99 -1.03
CA ALA A 185 -23.40 -17.18 -1.28
C ALA A 185 -23.07 -18.33 -0.32
N VAL A 186 -21.78 -18.62 -0.12
CA VAL A 186 -21.31 -19.66 0.81
C VAL A 186 -21.71 -19.32 2.25
N GLY A 187 -21.56 -18.07 2.66
CA GLY A 187 -21.94 -17.58 3.99
C GLY A 187 -23.42 -17.76 4.29
N THR A 188 -24.30 -17.28 3.40
CA THR A 188 -25.76 -17.44 3.53
C THR A 188 -26.16 -18.92 3.53
N ALA A 189 -25.61 -19.72 2.61
CA ALA A 189 -25.94 -21.15 2.53
C ALA A 189 -25.47 -21.94 3.77
N PHE A 190 -24.24 -21.67 4.23
CA PHE A 190 -23.70 -22.24 5.46
C PHE A 190 -24.57 -21.90 6.65
N SER A 191 -24.94 -20.63 6.78
CA SER A 191 -25.83 -20.15 7.85
C SER A 191 -27.18 -20.86 7.83
N GLY A 192 -27.82 -20.97 6.66
CA GLY A 192 -29.10 -21.67 6.50
C GLY A 192 -29.02 -23.14 6.88
N ALA A 193 -28.04 -23.87 6.33
CA ALA A 193 -27.85 -25.28 6.64
C ALA A 193 -27.51 -25.53 8.12
N LEU A 194 -26.65 -24.69 8.70
CA LEU A 194 -26.27 -24.78 10.10
C LEU A 194 -27.46 -24.55 11.02
N LEU A 195 -28.21 -23.46 10.81
CA LEU A 195 -29.36 -23.13 11.65
C LEU A 195 -30.44 -24.21 11.55
N VAL A 196 -30.83 -24.61 10.33
CA VAL A 196 -31.88 -25.64 10.12
C VAL A 196 -31.45 -26.98 10.70
N GLY A 197 -30.19 -27.38 10.51
CA GLY A 197 -29.64 -28.61 11.07
C GLY A 197 -29.64 -28.61 12.59
N LEU A 198 -29.20 -27.51 13.22
CA LEU A 198 -29.24 -27.35 14.69
C LEU A 198 -30.67 -27.37 15.22
N LEU A 199 -31.59 -26.66 14.58
CA LEU A 199 -33.01 -26.66 14.96
C LEU A 199 -33.59 -28.07 14.92
N SER A 200 -33.35 -28.79 13.82
CA SER A 200 -33.82 -30.17 13.65
C SER A 200 -33.27 -31.09 14.74
N ALA A 201 -31.97 -30.99 15.03
CA ALA A 201 -31.34 -31.76 16.10
C ALA A 201 -31.94 -31.44 17.48
N PHE A 202 -32.22 -30.17 17.78
CA PHE A 202 -32.84 -29.78 19.04
C PHE A 202 -34.28 -30.28 19.17
N ILE A 203 -35.10 -30.12 18.13
CA ILE A 203 -36.49 -30.59 18.17
C ILE A 203 -36.54 -32.10 18.34
N LEU A 204 -35.74 -32.86 17.57
CA LEU A 204 -35.69 -34.33 17.69
C LEU A 204 -35.19 -34.77 19.07
N ALA A 205 -34.20 -34.09 19.65
CA ALA A 205 -33.71 -34.38 21.00
C ALA A 205 -34.78 -34.09 22.07
N SER A 206 -35.49 -32.96 21.98
CA SER A 206 -36.57 -32.61 22.91
C SER A 206 -37.77 -33.55 22.78
N LEU A 207 -38.17 -33.94 21.57
CA LEU A 207 -39.23 -34.92 21.35
C LEU A 207 -38.84 -36.31 21.89
N GLY A 208 -37.56 -36.67 21.89
CA GLY A 208 -37.06 -37.88 22.55
C GLY A 208 -37.25 -37.89 24.07
N GLN A 209 -37.33 -36.72 24.71
CA GLN A 209 -37.58 -36.57 26.14
C GLN A 209 -39.08 -36.55 26.48
N HIS A 210 -39.96 -36.40 25.48
CA HIS A 210 -41.42 -36.40 25.62
C HIS A 210 -42.06 -37.46 24.68
N PRO A 211 -42.02 -38.76 25.05
CA PRO A 211 -42.46 -39.85 24.17
C PRO A 211 -43.94 -39.78 23.77
N GLU A 212 -44.79 -39.30 24.66
CA GLU A 212 -46.23 -39.14 24.44
C GLU A 212 -46.52 -38.07 23.38
N LEU A 213 -45.89 -36.89 23.52
CA LEU A 213 -45.95 -35.80 22.54
C LEU A 213 -45.41 -36.24 21.17
N LYS A 214 -44.30 -36.99 21.16
CA LYS A 214 -43.68 -37.49 19.93
C LYS A 214 -44.60 -38.44 19.17
N ALA A 215 -45.22 -39.40 19.85
CA ALA A 215 -46.13 -40.35 19.22
C ALA A 215 -47.36 -39.66 18.61
N GLU A 216 -47.91 -38.67 19.33
CA GLU A 216 -49.08 -37.91 18.87
C GLU A 216 -48.74 -37.01 17.66
N LEU A 217 -47.59 -36.33 17.68
CA LEU A 217 -47.13 -35.50 16.55
C LEU A 217 -46.70 -36.33 15.33
N GLN A 218 -45.99 -37.45 15.51
CA GLN A 218 -45.55 -38.31 14.39
C GLN A 218 -46.73 -38.93 13.63
N SER A 219 -47.88 -39.12 14.30
CA SER A 219 -49.08 -39.65 13.65
C SER A 219 -49.79 -38.66 12.73
N GLN A 220 -49.52 -37.35 12.87
CA GLN A 220 -50.24 -36.28 12.16
C GLN A 220 -49.32 -35.32 11.38
N VAL A 221 -48.01 -35.35 11.63
CA VAL A 221 -47.00 -34.49 11.00
C VAL A 221 -45.76 -35.33 10.64
N ASP A 222 -45.24 -35.15 9.43
CA ASP A 222 -43.96 -35.75 9.01
C ASP A 222 -42.80 -35.05 9.73
N LEU A 223 -42.40 -35.63 10.86
CA LEU A 223 -41.30 -35.15 11.69
C LEU A 223 -39.92 -35.64 11.24
N ASP A 224 -39.86 -36.63 10.33
CA ASP A 224 -38.60 -37.29 9.99
C ASP A 224 -37.87 -36.57 8.83
N ASN A 225 -38.58 -35.81 7.98
CA ASN A 225 -37.97 -35.16 6.80
C ASN A 225 -38.23 -33.65 6.63
N ASN A 226 -39.02 -32.99 7.50
CA ASN A 226 -39.53 -31.64 7.19
C ASN A 226 -39.45 -30.60 8.32
N ILE A 227 -38.56 -30.79 9.29
CA ILE A 227 -38.33 -29.79 10.36
C ILE A 227 -37.59 -28.58 9.79
N THR A 228 -38.30 -27.46 9.65
CA THR A 228 -37.78 -26.20 9.10
C THR A 228 -38.08 -25.03 10.04
N PHE A 229 -37.47 -23.86 9.78
CA PHE A 229 -37.77 -22.65 10.55
C PHE A 229 -39.18 -22.15 10.23
N VAL A 230 -40.11 -22.36 11.16
CA VAL A 230 -41.50 -21.86 11.09
C VAL A 230 -41.78 -20.88 12.22
N SER A 231 -42.70 -19.93 11.98
CA SER A 231 -43.15 -18.99 13.01
C SER A 231 -44.11 -19.69 13.97
N ASN A 232 -44.26 -19.14 15.18
CA ASN A 232 -45.18 -19.69 16.17
C ASN A 232 -46.62 -19.70 15.65
N GLU A 233 -47.03 -18.62 14.99
CA GLU A 233 -48.36 -18.50 14.37
C GLU A 233 -48.59 -19.59 13.31
N ARG A 234 -47.63 -19.81 12.41
CA ARG A 234 -47.73 -20.86 11.39
C ARG A 234 -47.75 -22.26 12.00
N LEU A 235 -46.95 -22.50 13.04
CA LEU A 235 -46.93 -23.77 13.76
C LEU A 235 -48.28 -24.01 14.47
N LEU A 236 -48.82 -22.99 15.15
CA LEU A 236 -50.13 -23.04 15.78
C LEU A 236 -51.23 -23.33 14.76
N THR A 237 -51.31 -22.59 13.65
CA THR A 237 -52.30 -22.84 12.60
C THR A 237 -52.18 -24.24 11.98
N ALA A 238 -50.97 -24.78 11.89
CA ALA A 238 -50.75 -26.14 11.41
C ALA A 238 -51.25 -27.19 12.42
N LEU A 239 -50.97 -27.00 13.71
CA LEU A 239 -51.37 -27.91 14.79
C LEU A 239 -52.86 -27.78 15.15
N GLU A 240 -53.50 -26.63 14.96
CA GLU A 240 -54.95 -26.45 15.14
C GLU A 240 -55.78 -27.29 14.15
N ARG A 241 -55.19 -27.71 13.04
CA ARG A 241 -55.81 -28.61 12.05
C ARG A 241 -55.66 -30.09 12.40
N THR A 242 -55.00 -30.40 13.52
CA THR A 242 -54.72 -31.75 14.01
C THR A 242 -55.51 -32.02 15.30
N ASN A 243 -55.71 -33.29 15.65
CA ASN A 243 -56.39 -33.69 16.88
C ASN A 243 -55.47 -33.68 18.12
N VAL A 244 -54.45 -32.83 18.13
CA VAL A 244 -53.44 -32.78 19.22
C VAL A 244 -54.00 -32.05 20.45
N SER A 245 -53.74 -32.58 21.65
CA SER A 245 -54.17 -31.93 22.91
C SER A 245 -53.67 -30.47 23.04
N PRO A 246 -54.48 -29.52 23.57
CA PRO A 246 -54.04 -28.14 23.80
C PRO A 246 -52.79 -28.01 24.70
N GLU A 247 -52.54 -28.97 25.59
CA GLU A 247 -51.31 -29.01 26.40
C GLU A 247 -50.09 -29.36 25.55
N HIS A 248 -50.24 -30.34 24.65
CA HIS A 248 -49.21 -30.76 23.71
C HIS A 248 -48.91 -29.70 22.63
N ILE A 249 -49.91 -28.92 22.20
CA ILE A 249 -49.70 -27.77 21.30
C ILE A 249 -48.83 -26.71 21.98
N ARG A 250 -49.12 -26.35 23.23
CA ARG A 250 -48.31 -25.36 23.98
C ARG A 250 -46.87 -25.83 24.16
N GLU A 251 -46.68 -27.12 24.45
CA GLU A 251 -45.35 -27.69 24.62
C GLU A 251 -44.58 -27.76 23.29
N ALA A 252 -45.22 -28.11 22.18
CA ALA A 252 -44.61 -28.09 20.86
C ALA A 252 -44.14 -26.68 20.45
N VAL A 253 -44.95 -25.65 20.76
CA VAL A 253 -44.58 -24.24 20.54
C VAL A 253 -43.39 -23.84 21.42
N ARG A 254 -43.36 -24.21 22.70
CA ARG A 254 -42.22 -23.95 23.60
C ARG A 254 -40.93 -24.59 23.08
N ILE A 255 -41.00 -25.87 22.66
CA ILE A 255 -39.86 -26.58 22.07
C ILE A 255 -39.37 -25.88 20.80
N ASN A 256 -40.28 -25.40 19.94
CA ASN A 256 -39.94 -24.64 18.74
C ASN A 256 -39.30 -23.28 19.06
N GLU A 257 -39.81 -22.53 20.04
CA GLU A 257 -39.20 -21.26 20.48
C GLU A 257 -37.79 -21.46 21.03
N GLU A 258 -37.62 -22.39 21.97
CA GLU A 258 -36.31 -22.66 22.57
C GLU A 258 -35.31 -23.23 21.57
N GLY A 259 -35.76 -24.14 20.71
CA GLY A 259 -34.93 -24.75 19.66
C GLY A 259 -34.39 -23.71 18.68
N ARG A 260 -35.27 -22.80 18.20
CA ARG A 260 -34.88 -21.72 17.30
C ARG A 260 -33.92 -20.72 17.94
N LEU A 261 -34.19 -20.32 19.18
CA LEU A 261 -33.31 -19.41 19.92
C LEU A 261 -31.93 -20.04 20.15
N ARG A 262 -31.85 -21.31 20.56
CA ARG A 262 -30.57 -22.02 20.74
C ARG A 262 -29.83 -22.20 19.42
N ALA A 263 -30.52 -22.59 18.35
CA ALA A 263 -29.93 -22.72 17.02
C ALA A 263 -29.28 -21.40 16.57
N LEU A 264 -29.98 -20.26 16.74
CA LEU A 264 -29.41 -18.96 16.42
C LEU A 264 -28.17 -18.65 17.28
N LYS A 265 -28.24 -18.83 18.60
CA LYS A 265 -27.10 -18.55 19.49
C LYS A 265 -25.87 -19.34 19.11
N ILE A 266 -26.03 -20.63 18.82
CA ILE A 266 -24.91 -21.48 18.38
C ILE A 266 -24.42 -21.05 17.00
N GLY A 267 -25.32 -20.69 16.07
CA GLY A 267 -24.94 -20.13 14.78
C GLY A 267 -24.07 -18.88 14.91
N LEU A 268 -24.45 -17.94 15.78
CA LEU A 268 -23.68 -16.74 16.10
C LEU A 268 -22.32 -17.07 16.72
N LEU A 269 -22.24 -18.06 17.62
CA LEU A 269 -20.97 -18.51 18.21
C LEU A 269 -20.04 -19.15 17.17
N VAL A 270 -20.58 -19.94 16.24
CA VAL A 270 -19.81 -20.52 15.13
C VAL A 270 -19.28 -19.42 14.21
N MET A 271 -20.10 -18.41 13.89
CA MET A 271 -19.65 -17.24 13.14
C MET A 271 -18.55 -16.47 13.89
N ALA A 272 -18.67 -16.31 15.21
CA ALA A 272 -17.64 -15.68 16.03
C ALA A 272 -16.31 -16.47 15.95
N ALA A 273 -16.37 -17.80 16.03
CA ALA A 273 -15.18 -18.65 15.87
C ALA A 273 -14.55 -18.51 14.48
N LEU A 274 -15.35 -18.44 13.41
CA LEU A 274 -14.84 -18.19 12.06
C LEU A 274 -14.19 -16.80 11.92
N SER A 275 -14.79 -15.78 12.55
CA SER A 275 -14.22 -14.42 12.62
C SER A 275 -12.88 -14.39 13.36
N LEU A 276 -12.79 -15.13 14.48
CA LEU A 276 -11.55 -15.27 15.25
C LEU A 276 -10.45 -15.96 14.43
N LEU A 277 -10.79 -17.03 13.71
CA LEU A 277 -9.85 -17.73 12.83
C LEU A 277 -9.36 -16.83 11.67
N ALA A 278 -10.21 -15.92 11.18
CA ALA A 278 -9.87 -14.97 10.12
C ALA A 278 -8.85 -13.89 10.55
N ILE A 279 -8.56 -13.76 11.86
CA ILE A 279 -7.42 -12.96 12.34
C ILE A 279 -6.09 -13.51 11.80
N PHE A 280 -5.99 -14.82 11.59
CA PHE A 280 -4.75 -15.44 11.07
C PHE A 280 -4.37 -14.95 9.66
N PRO A 281 -5.24 -15.05 8.62
CA PRO A 281 -4.92 -14.43 7.33
C PRO A 281 -4.77 -12.92 7.44
N ALA A 282 -5.55 -12.22 8.27
CA ALA A 282 -5.37 -10.78 8.48
C ALA A 282 -4.00 -10.42 9.07
N SER A 283 -3.42 -11.29 9.89
CA SER A 283 -2.07 -11.12 10.44
C SER A 283 -0.95 -11.27 9.41
N ARG A 284 -1.25 -11.70 8.18
CA ARG A 284 -0.30 -11.78 7.07
C ARG A 284 -0.45 -10.66 6.05
N LEU A 285 -1.34 -9.71 6.31
CA LEU A 285 -1.40 -8.47 5.53
C LEU A 285 -0.11 -7.65 5.72
N PRO A 286 0.19 -6.72 4.80
CA PRO A 286 1.41 -5.92 4.89
C PRO A 286 1.54 -5.20 6.23
N ASN A 287 2.71 -5.34 6.85
CA ASN A 287 3.10 -4.67 8.09
C ASN A 287 4.04 -3.49 7.80
N TYR A 288 3.68 -2.71 6.79
CA TYR A 288 4.27 -1.38 6.61
C TYR A 288 3.15 -0.36 6.67
N ARG A 289 3.44 0.80 7.25
CA ARG A 289 2.54 1.95 7.16
C ARG A 289 2.75 2.57 5.78
N PRO A 290 1.71 2.81 4.97
CA PRO A 290 1.82 3.71 3.82
C PRO A 290 2.38 5.07 4.33
N GLY A 291 3.68 5.31 4.13
CA GLY A 291 4.43 6.39 4.78
C GLY A 291 5.78 5.99 5.40
N GLU A 292 6.08 4.71 5.61
CA GLU A 292 7.41 4.22 6.02
C GLU A 292 8.44 4.18 4.88
N ILE A 293 8.01 4.47 3.65
CA ILE A 293 8.90 4.86 2.56
C ILE A 293 9.07 6.37 2.72
N PRO A 294 10.26 6.86 3.08
CA PRO A 294 10.48 8.28 3.27
C PRO A 294 9.99 9.07 2.06
N ALA A 295 9.09 10.02 2.26
CA ALA A 295 8.54 10.83 1.17
C ALA A 295 9.59 11.81 0.60
N ASN A 296 10.70 12.00 1.32
CA ASN A 296 11.79 12.89 0.97
C ASN A 296 13.16 12.28 1.35
N LEU A 297 14.17 12.52 0.53
CA LEU A 297 15.55 12.04 0.70
C LEU A 297 16.24 12.49 2.00
N ILE A 298 15.76 13.54 2.66
CA ILE A 298 16.30 13.93 3.97
C ILE A 298 15.94 12.89 5.04
N GLU A 299 14.71 12.35 4.98
CA GLU A 299 14.28 11.31 5.89
C GLU A 299 14.97 9.98 5.55
N VAL A 300 15.25 9.70 4.27
CA VAL A 300 16.16 8.60 3.88
C VAL A 300 17.54 8.79 4.51
N ALA A 301 18.13 9.98 4.44
CA ALA A 301 19.45 10.26 5.02
C ALA A 301 19.45 10.08 6.55
N ARG A 302 18.38 10.51 7.24
CA ARG A 302 18.23 10.30 8.70
C ARG A 302 18.09 8.81 9.03
N LEU A 303 17.27 8.07 8.30
CA LEU A 303 17.11 6.62 8.49
C LEU A 303 18.43 5.88 8.29
N ILE A 304 19.22 6.27 7.29
CA ILE A 304 20.57 5.73 7.07
C ILE A 304 21.47 6.03 8.27
N ALA A 305 21.47 7.28 8.75
CA ALA A 305 22.28 7.68 9.91
C ALA A 305 21.89 6.92 11.20
N GLU A 306 20.58 6.75 11.45
CA GLU A 306 20.05 5.96 12.57
C GLU A 306 20.43 4.49 12.45
N GLY A 307 20.36 3.92 11.24
CA GLY A 307 20.87 2.57 10.97
C GLY A 307 22.37 2.46 11.27
N PHE A 308 23.17 3.40 10.79
CA PHE A 308 24.60 3.41 11.06
C PHE A 308 24.92 3.51 12.55
N ALA A 309 24.16 4.29 13.32
CA ALA A 309 24.25 4.37 14.78
C ALA A 309 23.82 3.06 15.46
N SER A 310 22.87 2.33 14.87
CA SER A 310 22.38 1.03 15.35
C SER A 310 23.28 -0.15 14.98
N GLY A 311 24.42 0.09 14.31
CA GLY A 311 25.43 -0.93 14.01
C GLY A 311 25.43 -1.47 12.58
N PHE A 312 24.59 -0.98 11.67
CA PHE A 312 24.64 -1.40 10.26
C PHE A 312 25.95 -0.97 9.59
N ASP A 313 26.53 -1.83 8.74
CA ASP A 313 27.84 -1.60 8.10
C ASP A 313 27.80 -0.76 6.82
N GLY A 314 26.65 -0.68 6.16
CA GLY A 314 26.42 0.02 4.91
C GLY A 314 24.93 0.08 4.55
N ALA A 315 24.58 0.90 3.57
CA ALA A 315 23.20 1.08 3.13
C ALA A 315 23.06 0.94 1.62
N VAL A 316 21.97 0.31 1.17
CA VAL A 316 21.58 0.25 -0.25
C VAL A 316 20.27 0.99 -0.44
N VAL A 317 20.23 1.95 -1.36
CA VAL A 317 19.02 2.71 -1.72
C VAL A 317 18.61 2.32 -3.12
N VAL A 318 17.41 1.75 -3.26
CA VAL A 318 16.84 1.36 -4.55
C VAL A 318 15.93 2.48 -5.05
N GLN A 319 16.17 2.97 -6.26
CA GLN A 319 15.43 4.09 -6.81
C GLN A 319 15.20 3.97 -8.32
N GLY A 320 14.15 4.63 -8.81
CA GLY A 320 13.93 4.83 -10.24
C GLY A 320 15.07 5.61 -10.88
N THR A 321 15.51 5.17 -12.07
CA THR A 321 16.76 5.66 -12.68
C THR A 321 16.73 7.12 -13.09
N ASP A 322 15.57 7.72 -13.31
CA ASP A 322 15.44 9.10 -13.79
C ASP A 322 16.10 10.14 -12.88
N THR A 323 16.14 9.89 -11.56
CA THR A 323 16.64 10.86 -10.57
C THR A 323 17.75 10.29 -9.67
N ILE A 324 18.38 9.18 -10.05
CA ILE A 324 19.49 8.58 -9.29
C ILE A 324 20.64 9.58 -9.10
N GLU A 325 21.00 10.36 -10.13
CA GLU A 325 22.12 11.31 -10.04
C GLU A 325 21.87 12.44 -9.05
N GLU A 326 20.62 12.90 -8.94
CA GLU A 326 20.19 13.92 -7.97
C GLU A 326 20.15 13.34 -6.56
N SER A 327 19.61 12.14 -6.44
CA SER A 327 19.32 11.51 -5.15
C SER A 327 20.57 10.99 -4.47
N ALA A 328 21.47 10.36 -5.26
CA ALA A 328 22.78 9.97 -4.79
C ALA A 328 23.60 11.20 -4.37
N PHE A 329 23.52 12.32 -5.12
CA PHE A 329 24.23 13.54 -4.76
C PHE A 329 23.67 14.17 -3.47
N LEU A 330 22.35 14.19 -3.27
CA LEU A 330 21.75 14.62 -2.00
C LEU A 330 22.22 13.76 -0.82
N LEU A 331 22.25 12.43 -0.97
CA LEU A 331 22.75 11.55 0.07
C LEU A 331 24.25 11.76 0.34
N ASP A 332 25.06 12.02 -0.70
CA ASP A 332 26.48 12.37 -0.56
C ASP A 332 26.69 13.62 0.31
N LEU A 333 25.81 14.62 0.14
CA LEU A 333 25.80 15.85 0.92
C LEU A 333 25.26 15.67 2.35
N LEU A 334 24.34 14.73 2.60
CA LEU A 334 23.58 14.67 3.86
C LEU A 334 24.03 13.60 4.85
N VAL A 335 24.65 12.50 4.39
CA VAL A 335 24.98 11.36 5.26
C VAL A 335 26.38 11.51 5.84
N ASP A 336 26.51 12.07 7.04
CA ASP A 336 27.81 12.28 7.70
C ASP A 336 28.40 10.99 8.32
N SER A 337 28.89 10.09 7.46
CA SER A 337 29.54 8.84 7.86
C SER A 337 30.54 8.32 6.83
N ASP A 338 31.57 7.61 7.27
CA ASP A 338 32.49 6.87 6.40
C ASP A 338 31.92 5.54 5.91
N LYS A 339 30.79 5.09 6.47
CA LYS A 339 30.12 3.86 6.02
C LYS A 339 29.50 4.07 4.62
N PRO A 340 29.61 3.10 3.70
CA PRO A 340 29.17 3.27 2.33
C PRO A 340 27.65 3.34 2.21
N VAL A 341 27.19 4.29 1.40
CA VAL A 341 25.81 4.37 0.89
C VAL A 341 25.86 4.10 -0.61
N VAL A 342 25.11 3.12 -1.08
CA VAL A 342 25.09 2.73 -2.50
C VAL A 342 23.69 2.89 -3.06
N VAL A 343 23.52 3.74 -4.07
CA VAL A 343 22.26 3.92 -4.80
C VAL A 343 22.28 3.04 -6.05
N THR A 344 21.17 2.37 -6.33
CA THR A 344 21.04 1.50 -7.50
C THR A 344 19.60 1.50 -8.06
N GLY A 345 19.42 0.92 -9.24
CA GLY A 345 18.13 0.81 -9.91
C GLY A 345 18.20 -0.14 -11.11
N ALA A 346 17.16 -0.11 -11.94
CA ALA A 346 17.08 -0.85 -13.20
C ALA A 346 16.51 0.03 -14.31
N MET A 347 17.04 -0.13 -15.52
CA MET A 347 16.54 0.52 -16.73
C MET A 347 15.35 -0.26 -17.33
N ARG A 348 15.28 -1.57 -17.07
CA ARG A 348 14.18 -2.45 -17.51
C ARG A 348 13.27 -2.85 -16.35
N GLY A 349 12.00 -3.08 -16.66
CA GLY A 349 11.04 -3.69 -15.73
C GLY A 349 11.47 -5.10 -15.32
N ALA A 350 11.03 -5.55 -14.14
CA ALA A 350 11.48 -6.82 -13.54
C ALA A 350 11.20 -8.05 -14.42
N ASP A 351 10.11 -8.02 -15.20
CA ASP A 351 9.68 -9.14 -16.06
C ASP A 351 10.28 -9.08 -17.48
N ALA A 352 11.06 -8.05 -17.80
CA ALA A 352 11.64 -7.89 -19.12
C ALA A 352 12.80 -8.89 -19.33
N PRO A 353 12.92 -9.52 -20.53
CA PRO A 353 14.09 -10.28 -20.89
C PRO A 353 15.37 -9.45 -20.72
N GLY A 354 16.36 -10.01 -20.02
CA GLY A 354 17.61 -9.32 -19.71
C GLY A 354 17.49 -8.25 -18.62
N ALA A 355 16.44 -8.26 -17.79
CA ALA A 355 16.30 -7.37 -16.65
C ALA A 355 17.52 -7.44 -15.72
N GLU A 356 18.16 -6.29 -15.53
CA GLU A 356 19.40 -6.13 -14.77
C GLU A 356 19.17 -5.80 -13.28
N GLY A 357 17.93 -5.59 -12.85
CA GLY A 357 17.58 -5.22 -11.46
C GLY A 357 18.17 -6.15 -10.39
N PRO A 358 17.99 -7.49 -10.50
CA PRO A 358 18.58 -8.42 -9.54
C PRO A 358 20.11 -8.36 -9.48
N ALA A 359 20.77 -8.21 -10.64
CA ALA A 359 22.23 -8.12 -10.72
C ALA A 359 22.74 -6.80 -10.13
N ASN A 360 22.08 -5.69 -10.42
CA ASN A 360 22.42 -4.37 -9.88
C ASN A 360 22.22 -4.32 -8.36
N LEU A 361 21.12 -4.88 -7.84
CA LEU A 361 20.86 -4.93 -6.40
C LEU A 361 21.90 -5.77 -5.65
N LEU A 362 22.25 -6.95 -6.17
CA LEU A 362 23.32 -7.77 -5.60
C LEU A 362 24.67 -7.04 -5.65
N SER A 363 24.96 -6.37 -6.76
CA SER A 363 26.19 -5.60 -6.93
C SER A 363 26.29 -4.47 -5.91
N ALA A 364 25.19 -3.73 -5.72
CA ALA A 364 25.11 -2.66 -4.74
C ALA A 364 25.29 -3.18 -3.31
N ALA A 365 24.68 -4.31 -2.96
CA ALA A 365 24.86 -4.93 -1.65
C ALA A 365 26.31 -5.37 -1.38
N ILE A 366 26.98 -5.95 -2.38
CA ILE A 366 28.40 -6.33 -2.28
C ILE A 366 29.28 -5.10 -2.07
N VAL A 367 29.04 -4.03 -2.83
CA VAL A 367 29.79 -2.76 -2.69
C VAL A 367 29.50 -2.12 -1.32
N ALA A 368 28.25 -2.11 -0.85
CA ALA A 368 27.89 -1.57 0.46
C ALA A 368 28.47 -2.38 1.63
N ALA A 369 28.70 -3.68 1.46
CA ALA A 369 29.34 -4.52 2.47
C ALA A 369 30.89 -4.45 2.44
N SER A 370 31.47 -3.80 1.43
CA SER A 370 32.91 -3.82 1.18
C SER A 370 33.66 -2.81 2.05
N PRO A 371 34.67 -3.23 2.83
CA PRO A 371 35.53 -2.31 3.57
C PRO A 371 36.23 -1.28 2.68
N GLN A 372 36.56 -1.65 1.43
CA GLN A 372 37.21 -0.78 0.45
C GLN A 372 36.29 0.37 -0.01
N SER A 373 34.99 0.29 0.23
CA SER A 373 34.02 1.33 -0.14
C SER A 373 33.86 2.41 0.94
N ARG A 374 34.49 2.25 2.10
CA ARG A 374 34.44 3.23 3.18
C ARG A 374 35.18 4.53 2.82
N GLY A 375 34.62 5.66 3.26
CA GLY A 375 35.20 7.00 3.05
C GLY A 375 35.09 7.54 1.62
N LEU A 376 34.45 6.82 0.69
CA LEU A 376 34.27 7.26 -0.71
C LEU A 376 33.02 8.12 -0.94
N GLY A 377 32.25 8.40 0.12
CA GLY A 377 30.96 9.08 0.04
C GLY A 377 29.85 8.17 -0.49
N THR A 378 28.81 8.78 -1.05
CA THR A 378 27.73 8.01 -1.69
C THR A 378 28.17 7.52 -3.08
N LEU A 379 27.90 6.25 -3.36
CA LEU A 379 28.22 5.58 -4.61
C LEU A 379 26.95 5.27 -5.40
N VAL A 380 27.09 5.15 -6.72
CA VAL A 380 26.05 4.65 -7.61
C VAL A 380 26.58 3.42 -8.32
N VAL A 381 25.85 2.31 -8.24
CA VAL A 381 26.25 1.03 -8.82
C VAL A 381 25.17 0.54 -9.78
N LEU A 382 25.46 0.55 -11.07
CA LEU A 382 24.66 -0.05 -12.14
C LEU A 382 25.60 -0.64 -13.17
N ASN A 383 25.17 -1.71 -13.84
CA ASN A 383 25.93 -2.30 -14.95
C ASN A 383 27.39 -2.67 -14.57
N TYR A 384 27.59 -3.09 -13.31
CA TYR A 384 28.90 -3.38 -12.70
C TYR A 384 29.86 -2.19 -12.56
N ASP A 385 29.50 -1.00 -13.01
CA ASP A 385 30.29 0.21 -12.80
C ASP A 385 30.00 0.82 -11.43
N ILE A 386 31.05 1.29 -10.75
CA ILE A 386 30.97 1.96 -9.46
C ILE A 386 31.32 3.43 -9.67
N HIS A 387 30.33 4.31 -9.50
CA HIS A 387 30.50 5.74 -9.70
C HIS A 387 30.45 6.50 -8.37
N ALA A 388 31.22 7.57 -8.25
CA ALA A 388 31.02 8.53 -7.18
C ALA A 388 29.80 9.42 -7.50
N ALA A 389 28.90 9.60 -6.52
CA ALA A 389 27.64 10.31 -6.71
C ALA A 389 27.80 11.73 -7.29
N ARG A 390 28.87 12.45 -6.92
CA ARG A 390 29.13 13.81 -7.43
C ARG A 390 29.38 13.87 -8.94
N PHE A 391 29.86 12.80 -9.56
CA PHE A 391 30.22 12.79 -10.99
C PHE A 391 29.24 12.05 -11.90
N VAL A 392 28.48 11.09 -11.36
CA VAL A 392 27.56 10.27 -12.17
C VAL A 392 26.38 11.07 -12.71
N GLN A 393 25.98 10.80 -13.95
CA GLN A 393 24.82 11.39 -14.63
C GLN A 393 24.15 10.35 -15.52
N LYS A 394 22.84 10.50 -15.76
CA LYS A 394 22.13 9.66 -16.71
C LYS A 394 22.33 10.21 -18.12
N SER A 395 23.12 9.51 -18.94
CA SER A 395 23.47 9.89 -20.31
C SER A 395 22.57 9.27 -21.39
N HIS A 396 21.80 8.24 -21.04
CA HIS A 396 20.89 7.59 -21.98
C HIS A 396 19.53 7.28 -21.36
N THR A 397 18.48 7.37 -22.18
CA THR A 397 17.08 7.13 -21.78
C THR A 397 16.71 5.65 -21.62
N ALA A 398 17.54 4.69 -22.02
CA ALA A 398 17.11 3.29 -22.22
C ALA A 398 18.19 2.23 -22.03
N LEU A 399 19.46 2.50 -22.38
CA LEU A 399 20.51 1.48 -22.29
C LEU A 399 20.84 1.11 -20.83
N PRO A 400 21.17 -0.15 -20.52
CA PRO A 400 21.67 -0.53 -19.19
C PRO A 400 22.92 0.24 -18.75
N SER A 401 23.76 0.63 -19.71
CA SER A 401 24.95 1.48 -19.52
C SER A 401 24.62 2.99 -19.53
N ALA A 402 23.40 3.37 -19.13
CA ALA A 402 22.92 4.76 -19.18
C ALA A 402 23.62 5.69 -18.19
N PHE A 403 24.32 5.19 -17.19
CA PHE A 403 25.00 6.04 -16.21
C PHE A 403 26.47 6.19 -16.55
N LEU A 404 26.92 7.43 -16.67
CA LEU A 404 28.31 7.78 -16.95
C LEU A 404 28.80 8.80 -15.92
N SER A 405 30.11 8.89 -15.75
CA SER A 405 30.75 9.97 -14.98
C SER A 405 31.68 10.76 -15.90
N PRO A 406 31.17 11.66 -16.75
CA PRO A 406 31.93 12.16 -17.91
C PRO A 406 33.24 12.88 -17.58
N LEU A 407 33.37 13.45 -16.37
CA LEU A 407 34.59 14.15 -15.95
C LEU A 407 35.74 13.19 -15.57
N VAL A 408 35.44 12.06 -14.93
CA VAL A 408 36.47 11.21 -14.29
C VAL A 408 36.32 9.70 -14.57
N GLY A 409 35.25 9.29 -15.24
CA GLY A 409 34.87 7.88 -15.41
C GLY A 409 34.33 7.24 -14.12
N PRO A 410 33.89 5.96 -14.18
CA PRO A 410 33.65 5.16 -12.98
C PRO A 410 34.93 5.10 -12.12
N ILE A 411 34.78 5.15 -10.81
CA ILE A 411 35.93 5.06 -9.87
C ILE A 411 36.34 3.61 -9.60
N GLY A 412 35.50 2.65 -10.01
CA GLY A 412 35.75 1.23 -9.86
C GLY A 412 34.78 0.39 -10.66
N THR A 413 35.00 -0.91 -10.63
CA THR A 413 34.13 -1.92 -11.25
C THR A 413 33.89 -3.09 -10.29
N LEU A 414 32.76 -3.77 -10.41
CA LEU A 414 32.49 -5.02 -9.71
C LEU A 414 32.77 -6.20 -10.65
N ILE A 415 33.90 -6.86 -10.45
CA ILE A 415 34.34 -7.99 -11.28
C ILE A 415 34.44 -9.23 -10.41
N GLU A 416 33.86 -10.35 -10.84
CA GLU A 416 33.86 -11.61 -10.08
C GLU A 416 33.35 -11.44 -8.64
N ARG A 417 32.33 -10.59 -8.45
CA ARG A 417 31.76 -10.24 -7.12
C ARG A 417 32.74 -9.55 -6.18
N GLN A 418 33.79 -8.92 -6.70
CA GLN A 418 34.74 -8.13 -5.93
C GLN A 418 34.77 -6.68 -6.41
N PRO A 419 34.56 -5.70 -5.52
CA PRO A 419 34.75 -4.30 -5.86
C PRO A 419 36.24 -4.02 -6.13
N ARG A 420 36.56 -3.53 -7.32
CA ARG A 420 37.91 -3.12 -7.72
C ARG A 420 37.89 -1.62 -7.97
N PHE A 421 38.43 -0.84 -7.04
CA PHE A 421 38.56 0.61 -7.16
C PHE A 421 39.85 0.96 -7.89
N HIS A 422 39.74 1.78 -8.94
CA HIS A 422 40.84 2.24 -9.78
C HIS A 422 41.19 3.71 -9.52
N ALA A 423 40.28 4.45 -8.88
CA ALA A 423 40.49 5.82 -8.45
C ALA A 423 39.93 6.04 -7.05
N GLN A 424 40.56 6.92 -6.28
CA GLN A 424 40.04 7.43 -5.01
C GLN A 424 39.68 8.90 -5.17
N VAL A 425 38.47 9.26 -4.72
CA VAL A 425 37.97 10.63 -4.76
C VAL A 425 37.77 11.06 -3.32
N LYS A 426 38.44 12.15 -2.91
CA LYS A 426 38.22 12.73 -1.59
C LYS A 426 36.77 13.17 -1.45
N ARG A 427 36.16 12.83 -0.31
CA ARG A 427 34.81 13.25 0.01
C ARG A 427 34.74 14.77 0.25
N ASN A 428 33.72 15.44 -0.28
CA ASN A 428 33.43 16.82 0.06
C ASN A 428 32.71 16.92 1.42
N PRO A 429 32.76 18.08 2.09
CA PRO A 429 32.06 18.29 3.36
C PRO A 429 30.55 18.02 3.26
N THR A 430 29.98 17.50 4.34
CA THR A 430 28.54 17.22 4.49
C THR A 430 27.79 18.45 5.03
N LEU A 431 26.48 18.42 4.89
CA LEU A 431 25.53 19.43 5.36
C LEU A 431 24.57 18.80 6.38
N SER A 432 24.16 19.57 7.37
CA SER A 432 23.26 19.09 8.43
C SER A 432 21.88 18.71 7.89
N THR A 433 21.34 17.60 8.37
CA THR A 433 19.96 17.15 8.10
C THR A 433 18.90 17.83 8.98
N ALA A 434 19.28 18.68 9.95
CA ALA A 434 18.35 19.25 10.92
C ALA A 434 17.41 20.33 10.34
N GLU A 435 17.81 20.97 9.25
CA GLU A 435 17.23 22.25 8.78
C GLU A 435 16.03 22.11 7.82
N GLY A 436 15.31 20.99 7.83
CA GLY A 436 14.08 20.79 7.03
C GLY A 436 14.32 20.58 5.52
N SER A 437 13.29 20.67 4.67
CA SER A 437 13.38 20.43 3.21
C SER A 437 14.29 21.43 2.48
N PRO A 438 14.86 21.07 1.30
CA PRO A 438 15.62 22.03 0.50
C PRO A 438 14.72 23.20 0.07
N ALA A 439 15.28 24.40 0.02
CA ALA A 439 14.57 25.56 -0.50
C ALA A 439 14.24 25.37 -2.00
N PRO A 440 13.09 25.87 -2.50
CA PRO A 440 12.76 25.78 -3.91
C PRO A 440 13.70 26.67 -4.73
N VAL A 441 14.52 26.07 -5.58
CA VAL A 441 15.49 26.80 -6.43
C VAL A 441 15.07 26.66 -7.89
N ALA A 442 14.98 27.79 -8.59
CA ALA A 442 14.68 27.80 -10.01
C ALA A 442 15.88 27.29 -10.82
N LEU A 443 15.63 26.48 -11.84
CA LEU A 443 16.65 26.05 -12.81
C LEU A 443 16.27 26.63 -14.18
N VAL A 444 17.10 27.53 -14.69
CA VAL A 444 16.85 28.24 -15.95
C VAL A 444 17.95 27.89 -16.93
N LYS A 445 17.57 27.30 -18.07
CA LYS A 445 18.51 26.94 -19.12
C LYS A 445 18.52 28.00 -20.21
N VAL A 446 19.70 28.57 -20.48
CA VAL A 446 19.86 29.58 -21.51
C VAL A 446 20.06 28.93 -22.88
N ALA A 447 19.22 29.32 -23.81
CA ALA A 447 19.25 28.87 -25.20
C ALA A 447 19.78 29.96 -26.16
N MET A 448 20.03 29.56 -27.41
CA MET A 448 20.30 30.54 -28.46
C MET A 448 19.03 31.36 -28.72
N GLY A 449 19.13 32.69 -28.74
CA GLY A 449 17.99 33.59 -28.94
C GLY A 449 17.12 33.78 -27.70
N ASP A 450 17.59 33.37 -26.52
CA ASP A 450 16.92 33.67 -25.25
C ASP A 450 17.07 35.15 -24.91
N ASP A 451 15.96 35.82 -24.63
CA ASP A 451 15.90 37.26 -24.29
C ASP A 451 15.85 37.50 -22.77
N GLY A 452 15.93 36.44 -21.97
CA GLY A 452 16.00 36.54 -20.51
C GLY A 452 14.69 36.98 -19.84
N ARG A 453 13.55 37.06 -20.54
CA ARG A 453 12.27 37.52 -19.97
C ARG A 453 11.82 36.70 -18.75
N LEU A 454 12.20 35.43 -18.68
CA LEU A 454 11.92 34.57 -17.53
C LEU A 454 12.64 35.05 -16.27
N LEU A 455 13.89 35.54 -16.40
CA LEU A 455 14.73 35.96 -15.26
C LEU A 455 14.07 37.07 -14.44
N GLY A 456 13.49 38.07 -15.11
CA GLY A 456 12.81 39.19 -14.46
C GLY A 456 11.58 38.78 -13.64
N SER A 457 10.97 37.63 -13.97
CA SER A 457 9.75 37.14 -13.32
C SER A 457 10.05 36.32 -12.06
N LEU A 458 11.25 35.74 -11.93
CA LEU A 458 11.59 34.79 -10.87
C LEU A 458 11.42 35.33 -9.43
N PRO A 459 11.80 36.58 -9.10
CA PRO A 459 11.60 37.11 -7.76
C PRO A 459 10.12 37.14 -7.35
N GLY A 460 9.20 37.40 -8.29
CA GLY A 460 7.76 37.42 -8.03
C GLY A 460 7.13 36.03 -7.84
N LEU A 461 7.84 34.96 -8.24
CA LEU A 461 7.38 33.58 -8.10
C LEU A 461 7.78 32.93 -6.75
N GLY A 462 8.50 33.64 -5.89
CA GLY A 462 8.86 33.16 -4.55
C GLY A 462 10.07 32.22 -4.49
N TYR A 463 10.91 32.20 -5.53
CA TYR A 463 12.16 31.42 -5.52
C TYR A 463 13.25 32.15 -4.70
N PRO A 464 13.77 31.57 -3.60
CA PRO A 464 14.89 32.11 -2.83
C PRO A 464 16.25 32.02 -3.53
N GLY A 465 16.35 31.38 -4.69
CA GLY A 465 17.60 31.30 -5.46
C GLY A 465 17.39 30.71 -6.86
N VAL A 466 18.39 30.91 -7.72
CA VAL A 466 18.36 30.50 -9.13
C VAL A 466 19.66 29.82 -9.51
N VAL A 467 19.56 28.71 -10.25
CA VAL A 467 20.66 28.15 -11.03
C VAL A 467 20.42 28.46 -12.49
N LEU A 468 21.39 29.11 -13.12
CA LEU A 468 21.38 29.47 -14.52
C LEU A 468 22.33 28.52 -15.28
N GLU A 469 21.81 27.71 -16.20
CA GLU A 469 22.65 26.92 -17.11
C GLU A 469 23.04 27.79 -18.31
N GLY A 470 24.22 28.41 -18.22
CA GLY A 470 24.84 29.18 -19.28
C GLY A 470 25.35 28.30 -20.42
N MET A 471 25.59 28.93 -21.57
CA MET A 471 26.19 28.30 -22.74
C MET A 471 27.69 28.10 -22.56
N GLY A 472 28.26 27.05 -23.15
CA GLY A 472 29.72 26.84 -23.20
C GLY A 472 30.36 26.84 -21.82
N ALA A 473 31.34 27.70 -21.60
CA ALA A 473 32.06 27.80 -20.33
C ALA A 473 31.34 28.64 -19.24
N GLY A 474 30.06 28.99 -19.45
CA GLY A 474 29.26 29.80 -18.53
C GLY A 474 28.95 31.19 -19.07
N HIS A 475 28.32 31.24 -20.25
CA HIS A 475 28.01 32.50 -20.93
C HIS A 475 26.50 32.67 -21.16
N VAL A 476 26.06 33.91 -21.25
CA VAL A 476 24.71 34.30 -21.70
C VAL A 476 24.82 35.30 -22.86
N PRO A 477 23.75 35.52 -23.66
CA PRO A 477 23.73 36.62 -24.62
C PRO A 477 23.99 37.96 -23.93
N ALA A 478 24.71 38.87 -24.60
CA ALA A 478 25.09 40.17 -24.04
C ALA A 478 23.89 40.99 -23.52
N GLU A 479 22.75 40.90 -24.22
CA GLU A 479 21.49 41.55 -23.85
C GLU A 479 20.82 40.98 -22.59
N VAL A 480 21.14 39.73 -22.23
CA VAL A 480 20.63 39.05 -21.02
C VAL A 480 21.48 39.37 -19.79
N ALA A 481 22.75 39.76 -19.97
CA ALA A 481 23.68 40.01 -18.87
C ALA A 481 23.22 41.09 -17.87
N PRO A 482 22.61 42.22 -18.29
CA PRO A 482 22.01 43.18 -17.37
C PRO A 482 20.90 42.55 -16.51
N LEU A 483 20.02 41.74 -17.11
CA LEU A 483 18.91 41.07 -16.39
C LEU A 483 19.44 40.07 -15.35
N VAL A 484 20.53 39.37 -15.65
CA VAL A 484 21.20 38.48 -14.69
C VAL A 484 21.77 39.28 -13.51
N GLY A 485 22.36 40.44 -13.77
CA GLY A 485 22.86 41.33 -12.71
C GLY A 485 21.73 41.87 -11.83
N ASP A 486 20.65 42.35 -12.43
CA ASP A 486 19.46 42.84 -11.71
C ASP A 486 18.83 41.73 -10.86
N LEU A 487 18.88 40.49 -11.33
CA LEU A 487 18.41 39.31 -10.60
C LEU A 487 19.35 38.97 -9.43
N ALA A 488 20.67 38.99 -9.64
CA ALA A 488 21.68 38.66 -8.63
C ALA A 488 21.70 39.64 -7.45
N VAL A 489 21.26 40.89 -7.65
CA VAL A 489 21.04 41.86 -6.56
C VAL A 489 19.87 41.46 -5.66
N LYS A 490 18.86 40.77 -6.20
CA LYS A 490 17.61 40.45 -5.50
C LYS A 490 17.64 39.07 -4.85
N ILE A 491 18.14 38.07 -5.56
CA ILE A 491 18.23 36.68 -5.09
C ILE A 491 19.55 36.04 -5.56
N PRO A 492 20.13 35.10 -4.80
CA PRO A 492 21.36 34.42 -5.21
C PRO A 492 21.21 33.70 -6.55
N VAL A 493 22.19 33.93 -7.44
CA VAL A 493 22.29 33.27 -8.75
C VAL A 493 23.56 32.44 -8.79
N VAL A 494 23.42 31.15 -9.09
CA VAL A 494 24.53 30.23 -9.35
C VAL A 494 24.61 29.96 -10.85
N LEU A 495 25.79 30.11 -11.44
CA LEU A 495 26.04 29.83 -12.84
C LEU A 495 26.59 28.42 -13.00
N ALA A 496 25.84 27.58 -13.70
CA ALA A 496 26.28 26.28 -14.20
C ALA A 496 26.45 26.33 -15.72
N SER A 497 27.10 25.32 -16.29
CA SER A 497 27.12 25.14 -17.75
C SER A 497 26.04 24.16 -18.18
N ARG A 498 25.41 24.43 -19.33
CA ARG A 498 24.55 23.47 -20.04
C ARG A 498 25.33 22.40 -20.80
N ALA A 499 26.64 22.55 -20.94
CA ALA A 499 27.49 21.51 -21.52
C ALA A 499 27.46 20.27 -20.64
N MET A 500 27.63 19.09 -21.24
CA MET A 500 27.51 17.81 -20.52
C MET A 500 28.50 17.70 -19.35
N THR A 501 29.71 18.22 -19.51
CA THR A 501 30.77 18.19 -18.49
C THR A 501 31.76 19.33 -18.68
N GLY A 502 32.51 19.65 -17.64
CA GLY A 502 33.51 20.72 -17.61
C GLY A 502 33.22 21.77 -16.55
N HIS A 503 34.25 22.56 -16.21
CA HIS A 503 34.12 23.65 -15.26
C HIS A 503 33.51 24.89 -15.93
N VAL A 504 32.68 25.62 -15.19
CA VAL A 504 32.43 27.03 -15.49
C VAL A 504 33.75 27.78 -15.35
N PHE A 505 34.14 28.53 -16.39
CA PHE A 505 35.36 29.33 -16.34
C PHE A 505 35.20 30.50 -15.38
N THR A 506 36.31 31.12 -14.99
CA THR A 506 36.27 32.27 -14.07
C THR A 506 37.19 33.42 -14.49
N GLN A 507 38.04 33.22 -15.50
CA GLN A 507 39.16 34.13 -15.81
C GLN A 507 39.50 34.25 -17.31
N THR A 508 38.66 33.75 -18.23
CA THR A 508 39.03 33.67 -19.65
C THR A 508 38.44 34.81 -20.50
N TYR A 509 37.12 35.03 -20.45
CA TYR A 509 36.41 35.97 -21.29
C TYR A 509 35.73 37.08 -20.47
N GLY A 510 35.90 38.32 -20.91
CA GLY A 510 35.41 39.52 -20.22
C GLY A 510 34.38 40.36 -20.99
N TYR A 511 33.86 39.86 -22.12
CA TYR A 511 32.81 40.57 -22.86
C TYR A 511 31.47 40.53 -22.11
N PRO A 512 30.51 41.44 -22.39
CA PRO A 512 29.20 41.42 -21.72
C PRO A 512 28.49 40.07 -21.87
N GLY A 513 28.10 39.45 -20.74
CA GLY A 513 27.50 38.11 -20.70
C GLY A 513 28.49 36.95 -20.62
N ALA A 514 29.80 37.21 -20.67
CA ALA A 514 30.82 36.21 -20.36
C ALA A 514 30.95 35.97 -18.85
N GLU A 515 31.65 34.91 -18.46
CA GLU A 515 31.77 34.47 -17.08
C GLU A 515 32.42 35.53 -16.16
N ILE A 516 33.45 36.26 -16.62
CA ILE A 516 34.08 37.32 -15.80
C ILE A 516 33.08 38.46 -15.55
N ASP A 517 32.30 38.84 -16.56
CA ASP A 517 31.25 39.87 -16.43
C ASP A 517 30.15 39.41 -15.48
N LEU A 518 29.65 38.18 -15.63
CA LEU A 518 28.61 37.63 -14.75
C LEU A 518 29.08 37.47 -13.30
N ILE A 519 30.32 37.04 -13.06
CA ILE A 519 30.90 36.95 -11.72
C ILE A 519 31.01 38.35 -11.10
N LYS A 520 31.45 39.37 -11.86
CA LYS A 520 31.46 40.77 -11.40
C LYS A 520 30.06 41.29 -11.06
N ARG A 521 29.02 40.76 -11.72
CA ARG A 521 27.60 41.06 -11.43
C ARG A 521 27.05 40.31 -10.22
N GLY A 522 27.87 39.53 -9.51
CA GLY A 522 27.47 38.84 -8.27
C GLY A 522 27.03 37.40 -8.45
N VAL A 523 27.22 36.81 -9.64
CA VAL A 523 26.88 35.41 -9.91
C VAL A 523 27.96 34.48 -9.35
N VAL A 524 27.54 33.37 -8.75
CA VAL A 524 28.42 32.38 -8.12
C VAL A 524 28.67 31.20 -9.08
N PRO A 525 29.90 30.91 -9.51
CA PRO A 525 30.16 29.76 -10.39
C PRO A 525 29.99 28.43 -9.64
N SER A 526 29.34 27.45 -10.28
CA SER A 526 29.08 26.10 -9.75
C SER A 526 30.28 25.16 -9.84
N GLY A 527 31.37 25.59 -10.48
CA GLY A 527 32.51 24.73 -10.78
C GLY A 527 32.16 23.69 -11.84
N TYR A 528 32.41 22.41 -11.57
CA TYR A 528 32.04 21.30 -12.47
C TYR A 528 30.62 20.73 -12.25
N LEU A 529 29.86 21.24 -11.27
CA LEU A 529 28.51 20.73 -11.02
C LEU A 529 27.55 21.11 -12.16
N SER A 530 26.79 20.10 -12.62
CA SER A 530 25.65 20.31 -13.52
C SER A 530 24.58 21.20 -12.87
N GLY A 531 23.71 21.80 -13.68
CA GLY A 531 22.61 22.62 -13.17
C GLY A 531 21.71 21.87 -12.19
N LEU A 532 21.43 20.58 -12.45
CA LEU A 532 20.65 19.72 -11.56
C LEU A 532 21.29 19.60 -10.17
N LYS A 533 22.59 19.29 -10.08
CA LYS A 533 23.29 19.12 -8.80
C LYS A 533 23.53 20.46 -8.09
N ALA A 534 23.89 21.49 -8.84
CA ALA A 534 24.03 22.85 -8.30
C ALA A 534 22.71 23.34 -7.66
N ARG A 535 21.57 23.00 -8.26
CA ARG A 535 20.24 23.37 -7.74
C ARG A 535 19.98 22.74 -6.38
N LEU A 536 20.35 21.47 -6.21
CA LEU A 536 20.20 20.73 -4.96
C LEU A 536 21.10 21.31 -3.86
N LEU A 537 22.38 21.55 -4.18
CA LEU A 537 23.31 22.15 -3.23
C LEU A 537 22.84 23.55 -2.80
N LEU A 538 22.44 24.40 -3.75
CA LEU A 538 21.92 25.73 -3.44
C LEU A 538 20.67 25.66 -2.55
N GLY A 539 19.74 24.73 -2.84
CA GLY A 539 18.53 24.54 -2.03
C GLY A 539 18.84 24.10 -0.60
N LEU A 540 19.86 23.25 -0.40
CA LEU A 540 20.32 22.81 0.92
C LEU A 540 21.10 23.89 1.68
N VAL A 541 21.79 24.79 0.98
CA VAL A 541 22.53 25.89 1.61
C VAL A 541 21.57 27.01 2.04
N LEU A 542 20.56 27.32 1.22
CA LEU A 542 19.61 28.39 1.48
C LEU A 542 18.67 28.13 2.67
N ARG A 543 18.46 26.87 3.05
CA ARG A 543 17.72 26.53 4.29
C ARG A 543 18.55 26.71 5.56
N SER A 544 19.88 26.85 5.42
CA SER A 544 20.77 26.90 6.58
C SER A 544 20.70 28.21 7.33
N ALA A 545 21.05 28.20 8.62
CA ALA A 545 21.09 29.41 9.44
C ALA A 545 22.04 30.50 8.89
N ARG A 546 23.09 30.09 8.15
CA ARG A 546 24.00 31.02 7.45
C ARG A 546 23.44 31.54 6.13
N GLY A 547 22.42 30.89 5.58
CA GLY A 547 21.70 31.29 4.37
C GLY A 547 22.63 31.64 3.21
N ALA A 548 22.31 32.74 2.51
CA ALA A 548 23.01 33.18 1.32
C ALA A 548 24.50 33.48 1.52
N ALA A 549 24.94 33.84 2.73
CA ALA A 549 26.34 34.18 3.01
C ALA A 549 27.29 32.98 2.86
N SER A 550 26.78 31.74 3.03
CA SER A 550 27.58 30.51 2.95
C SER A 550 27.67 29.91 1.54
N ILE A 551 26.97 30.49 0.54
CA ILE A 551 26.92 29.95 -0.82
C ILE A 551 28.32 29.85 -1.45
N PRO A 552 29.19 30.88 -1.44
CA PRO A 552 30.51 30.75 -2.05
C PRO A 552 31.37 29.66 -1.41
N GLU A 553 31.29 29.49 -0.09
CA GLU A 553 32.02 28.46 0.66
C GLU A 553 31.52 27.06 0.30
N ALA A 554 30.21 26.87 0.20
CA ALA A 554 29.60 25.58 -0.13
C ALA A 554 29.96 25.10 -1.55
N PHE A 555 30.10 26.03 -2.50
CA PHE A 555 30.49 25.71 -3.89
C PHE A 555 32.00 25.61 -4.11
N ALA A 556 32.84 26.10 -3.19
CA ALA A 556 34.29 26.08 -3.34
C ALA A 556 34.91 24.68 -3.59
N PRO A 557 34.46 23.59 -2.96
CA PRO A 557 35.00 22.23 -3.21
C PRO A 557 34.74 21.68 -4.62
N TYR A 558 33.95 22.37 -5.44
CA TYR A 558 33.59 21.95 -6.79
C TYR A 558 34.29 22.78 -7.87
N ARG A 559 35.09 23.79 -7.48
CA ARG A 559 35.74 24.72 -8.40
C ARG A 559 37.11 24.29 -8.85
#